data_AF-A0A5N6XC08-F1
#
_entry.id   AF-A0A5N6XC08-F1
#
_cell.length_a   1.000
_cell.length_b   1.000
_cell.length_c   1.000
_cell.angle_alpha   90.00
_cell.angle_beta   90.00
_cell.angle_gamma   90.00
#
_symmetry.space_group_name_H-M   'P 1'
#
loop_
_entity.id
_entity.type
_entity.pdbx_description
1 polymer ?
#
loop_
_entity_poly.entity_id
_entity_poly.type
_entity_poly.pdbx_seq_one_letter_code
_entity_poly.pdbx_strand_id
1 'polypeptide(L)'
;MQITKSLIATTVALYTSVVLGDTVNIAYTSNGDFYQEKIEAEKLTKLEHPGILTDIQNTANCVLWRHHPNHPPDYQAKRGSNLIIPPQQLDYIYCYEPSGAWVNYVW
;
A
#
# COMPACT_ATOMS: atom_id res chain seq x y z
N MET A 1 30.26 14.33 55.38
CA MET A 1 29.95 14.50 53.94
C MET A 1 29.44 13.18 53.40
N GLN A 2 28.12 13.07 53.16
CA GLN A 2 27.54 11.96 52.40
C GLN A 2 26.63 12.58 51.34
N ILE A 3 27.09 12.56 50.10
CA ILE A 3 26.30 12.97 48.94
C ILE A 3 25.78 11.67 48.33
N THR A 4 24.55 11.32 48.65
CA THR A 4 23.80 10.29 47.94
C THR A 4 23.50 10.81 46.53
N LYS A 5 24.23 10.29 45.55
CA LYS A 5 23.99 10.56 44.13
C LYS A 5 22.67 9.90 43.72
N SER A 6 21.60 10.69 43.66
CA SER A 6 20.31 10.24 43.17
C SER A 6 20.39 9.91 41.68
N LEU A 7 19.87 8.73 41.34
CA LEU A 7 19.72 8.18 40.00
C LEU A 7 18.82 9.08 39.16
N ILE A 8 19.35 9.59 38.04
CA ILE A 8 18.51 10.12 36.96
C ILE A 8 18.57 9.09 35.85
N ALA A 9 17.66 8.12 35.88
CA ALA A 9 17.39 7.26 34.75
C ALA A 9 16.56 8.08 33.74
N THR A 10 17.24 8.72 32.79
CA THR A 10 16.62 9.29 31.60
C THR A 10 16.02 8.17 30.77
N THR A 11 14.73 7.91 30.94
CA THR A 11 13.95 7.09 30.01
C THR A 11 13.83 7.83 28.69
N VAL A 12 14.65 7.43 27.71
CA VAL A 12 14.45 7.80 26.32
C VAL A 12 13.21 7.06 25.85
N ALA A 13 12.07 7.74 25.81
CA ALA A 13 10.91 7.27 25.06
C ALA A 13 11.34 7.23 23.59
N LEU A 14 11.65 6.03 23.09
CA LEU A 14 11.80 5.79 21.67
C LEU A 14 10.46 6.14 21.03
N TYR A 15 10.39 7.31 20.42
CA TYR A 15 9.36 7.63 19.46
C TYR A 15 9.53 6.63 18.30
N THR A 16 8.91 5.46 18.42
CA THR A 16 8.60 4.66 17.25
C THR A 16 7.59 5.50 16.49
N SER A 17 8.07 6.28 15.53
CA SER A 17 7.25 6.90 14.52
C SER A 17 6.49 5.77 13.83
N VAL A 18 5.35 5.38 14.39
CA VAL A 18 4.38 4.54 13.71
C VAL A 18 3.87 5.46 12.61
N VAL A 19 4.54 5.43 11.46
CA VAL A 19 3.93 5.86 10.21
C VAL A 19 2.76 4.89 10.06
N LEU A 20 1.59 5.30 10.56
CA LEU A 20 0.35 4.61 10.28
C LEU A 20 0.14 4.83 8.78
N GLY A 21 0.66 3.91 7.96
CA GLY A 21 0.39 3.93 6.54
C GLY A 21 -1.12 3.93 6.37
N ASP A 22 -1.64 4.97 5.71
CA ASP A 22 -3.06 5.08 5.40
C ASP A 22 -3.54 3.76 4.75
N THR A 23 -4.66 3.21 5.21
CA THR A 23 -5.16 1.92 4.69
C THR A 23 -5.90 2.12 3.39
N VAL A 24 -5.51 1.36 2.35
CA VAL A 24 -6.20 1.32 1.06
C VAL A 24 -7.10 0.10 1.01
N ASN A 25 -8.40 0.32 0.82
CA ASN A 25 -9.34 -0.75 0.51
C ASN A 25 -9.27 -1.04 -0.99
N ILE A 26 -9.15 -2.32 -1.32
CA ILE A 26 -9.23 -2.82 -2.69
C ILE A 26 -10.25 -3.96 -2.79
N ALA A 27 -10.84 -4.09 -3.97
CA ALA A 27 -11.68 -5.21 -4.36
C ALA A 27 -11.33 -5.59 -5.81
N TYR A 28 -11.22 -6.88 -6.12
CA TYR A 28 -10.77 -7.31 -7.44
C TYR A 28 -11.28 -8.71 -7.76
N THR A 29 -11.42 -9.01 -9.05
CA THR A 29 -11.69 -10.37 -9.53
C THR A 29 -10.41 -11.01 -10.02
N SER A 30 -10.02 -12.12 -9.40
CA SER A 30 -8.84 -12.92 -9.69
C SER A 30 -9.25 -14.35 -10.03
N ASN A 31 -8.82 -14.85 -11.19
CA ASN A 31 -9.17 -16.18 -11.70
C ASN A 31 -10.69 -16.48 -11.74
N GLY A 32 -11.52 -15.45 -11.84
CA GLY A 32 -12.99 -15.56 -11.90
C GLY A 32 -13.70 -15.40 -10.55
N ASP A 33 -12.96 -15.37 -9.44
CA ASP A 33 -13.51 -15.18 -8.09
C ASP A 33 -13.27 -13.75 -7.61
N PHE A 34 -14.20 -13.22 -6.80
CA PHE A 34 -14.16 -11.86 -6.29
C PHE A 34 -13.60 -11.81 -4.87
N TYR A 35 -12.66 -10.89 -4.63
CA TYR A 35 -11.96 -10.72 -3.35
C TYR A 35 -12.00 -9.25 -2.90
N GLN A 36 -11.89 -9.04 -1.59
CA GLN A 36 -11.73 -7.74 -0.96
C GLN A 36 -10.63 -7.84 0.08
N GLU A 37 -9.71 -6.89 0.08
CA GLU A 37 -8.65 -6.82 1.09
C GLU A 37 -8.27 -5.37 1.42
N LYS A 38 -7.55 -5.22 2.53
CA LYS A 38 -7.01 -3.95 3.00
C LYS A 38 -5.51 -4.03 2.98
N ILE A 39 -4.88 -3.10 2.26
CA ILE A 39 -3.43 -3.01 2.16
C ILE A 39 -2.92 -1.69 2.73
N GLU A 40 -1.68 -1.68 3.17
CA GLU A 40 -1.01 -0.48 3.66
C GLU A 40 -0.55 0.38 2.48
N ALA A 41 -0.88 1.67 2.48
CA ALA A 41 -0.37 2.60 1.47
C ALA A 41 1.15 2.73 1.56
N GLU A 42 1.75 3.10 0.43
CA GLU A 42 3.20 3.32 0.27
C GLU A 42 4.06 2.10 0.63
N LYS A 43 3.46 0.91 0.63
CA LYS A 43 4.12 -0.35 0.88
C LYS A 43 3.78 -1.36 -0.19
N LEU A 44 4.82 -1.93 -0.79
CA LEU A 44 4.64 -3.02 -1.73
C LEU A 44 4.10 -4.23 -0.98
N THR A 45 2.94 -4.71 -1.43
CA THR A 45 2.23 -5.82 -0.80
C THR A 45 1.95 -6.88 -1.86
N LYS A 46 2.11 -8.15 -1.50
CA LYS A 46 1.63 -9.26 -2.34
C LYS A 46 0.13 -9.40 -2.10
N LEU A 47 -0.66 -9.47 -3.16
CA LEU A 47 -2.11 -9.71 -3.06
C LEU A 47 -2.35 -11.03 -2.31
N GLU A 48 -3.40 -11.09 -1.49
CA GLU A 48 -3.80 -12.35 -0.82
C GLU A 48 -4.19 -13.44 -1.84
N HIS A 49 -4.84 -13.02 -2.93
CA HIS A 49 -5.30 -13.89 -4.02
C HIS A 49 -4.72 -13.47 -5.38
N PRO A 50 -3.40 -13.66 -5.61
CA PRO A 50 -2.76 -13.31 -6.87
C PRO A 50 -3.26 -14.22 -8.00
N GLY A 51 -3.25 -13.74 -9.23
CA GLY A 51 -3.83 -14.49 -10.34
C GLY A 51 -4.07 -13.64 -11.58
N ILE A 52 -4.87 -14.17 -12.49
CA ILE A 52 -5.33 -13.45 -13.67
C ILE A 52 -6.44 -12.50 -13.23
N LEU A 53 -6.11 -11.21 -13.08
CA LEU A 53 -7.07 -10.17 -12.72
C LEU A 53 -7.79 -9.65 -13.96
N THR A 54 -9.08 -9.36 -13.78
CA THR A 54 -9.97 -8.81 -14.83
C THR A 54 -10.49 -7.42 -14.49
N ASP A 55 -10.58 -7.09 -13.21
CA ASP A 55 -10.92 -5.76 -12.72
C ASP A 55 -10.29 -5.52 -11.34
N ILE A 56 -10.16 -4.25 -10.99
CA ILE A 56 -9.80 -3.81 -9.65
C ILE A 56 -10.52 -2.51 -9.33
N GLN A 57 -11.05 -2.44 -8.11
CA GLN A 57 -11.56 -1.25 -7.47
C GLN A 57 -10.67 -0.90 -6.30
N ASN A 58 -10.29 0.36 -6.20
CA ASN A 58 -9.29 0.80 -5.24
C ASN A 58 -9.58 2.23 -4.76
N THR A 59 -9.31 2.48 -3.49
CA THR A 59 -9.58 3.78 -2.84
C THR A 59 -8.45 4.81 -3.01
N ALA A 60 -7.30 4.40 -3.57
CA ALA A 60 -6.10 5.22 -3.84
C ALA A 60 -5.60 4.96 -5.28
N ASN A 61 -4.59 5.67 -5.78
CA ASN A 61 -3.93 5.28 -7.03
C ASN A 61 -3.00 4.08 -6.75
N CYS A 62 -2.92 3.12 -7.67
CA CYS A 62 -2.13 1.92 -7.48
C CYS A 62 -1.39 1.49 -8.75
N VAL A 63 -0.30 0.78 -8.56
CA VAL A 63 0.46 0.12 -9.61
C VAL A 63 0.62 -1.36 -9.24
N LEU A 64 0.54 -2.22 -10.25
CA LEU A 64 0.55 -3.66 -10.09
C LEU A 64 1.62 -4.32 -10.95
N TRP A 65 2.15 -5.43 -10.44
CA TRP A 65 3.15 -6.25 -11.12
C TRP A 65 2.77 -7.73 -11.06
N ARG A 66 3.13 -8.46 -12.10
CA ARG A 66 3.11 -9.92 -12.17
C ARG A 66 4.14 -10.56 -11.24
N HIS A 67 5.27 -9.90 -11.03
CA HIS A 67 6.36 -10.40 -10.20
C HIS A 67 6.82 -9.31 -9.23
N HIS A 68 7.68 -9.67 -8.27
CA HIS A 68 8.24 -8.67 -7.37
C HIS A 68 8.92 -7.56 -8.20
N PRO A 69 8.70 -6.26 -7.89
CA PRO A 69 9.08 -5.14 -8.74
C PRO A 69 10.60 -5.04 -8.89
N ASN A 70 11.09 -5.57 -10.01
CA ASN A 70 12.41 -5.33 -10.58
C ASN A 70 12.31 -4.76 -12.01
N HIS A 71 11.09 -4.44 -12.45
CA HIS A 71 10.73 -3.92 -13.76
C HIS A 71 9.62 -2.85 -13.62
N PRO A 72 9.33 -2.06 -14.68
CA PRO A 72 8.18 -1.16 -14.69
C PRO A 72 6.86 -1.89 -14.40
N PRO A 73 5.85 -1.24 -13.80
CA PRO A 73 4.58 -1.88 -13.50
C PRO A 73 3.89 -2.41 -14.75
N ASP A 74 3.26 -3.59 -14.64
CA ASP A 74 2.48 -4.20 -15.72
C ASP A 74 1.13 -3.48 -15.91
N TYR A 75 0.58 -2.93 -14.82
CA TYR A 75 -0.68 -2.22 -14.84
C TYR A 75 -0.70 -1.03 -13.87
N GLN A 76 -1.37 0.05 -14.27
CA GLN A 76 -1.63 1.20 -13.43
C GLN A 76 -3.14 1.32 -13.22
N ALA A 77 -3.58 1.21 -11.96
CA ALA A 77 -4.98 1.35 -11.56
C ALA A 77 -5.18 2.74 -10.95
N LYS A 78 -6.04 3.55 -11.57
CA LYS A 78 -6.45 4.84 -10.98
C LYS A 78 -7.37 4.60 -9.80
N ARG A 79 -7.47 5.54 -8.88
CA ARG A 79 -8.52 5.50 -7.85
C ARG A 79 -9.90 5.32 -8.49
N GLY A 80 -10.72 4.45 -7.91
CA GLY A 80 -12.03 4.06 -8.42
C GLY A 80 -12.02 2.67 -9.04
N SER A 81 -12.82 2.45 -10.07
CA SER A 81 -12.96 1.15 -10.75
C SER A 81 -12.16 1.12 -12.05
N ASN A 82 -11.40 0.05 -12.26
CA ASN A 82 -10.56 -0.15 -13.43
C ASN A 82 -10.85 -1.52 -14.04
N LEU A 83 -11.03 -1.55 -15.36
CA LEU A 83 -11.10 -2.79 -16.13
C LEU A 83 -9.71 -3.14 -16.66
N ILE A 84 -9.30 -4.40 -16.49
CA ILE A 84 -8.00 -4.90 -16.92
C ILE A 84 -8.21 -5.68 -18.21
N ILE A 85 -7.93 -5.02 -19.35
CA ILE A 85 -8.10 -5.60 -20.69
C ILE A 85 -6.79 -5.46 -21.47
N PRO A 86 -6.18 -6.57 -21.93
CA PRO A 86 -6.58 -7.96 -21.65
C PRO A 86 -6.39 -8.31 -20.17
N PRO A 87 -7.04 -9.38 -19.65
CA PRO A 87 -6.78 -9.88 -18.30
C PRO A 87 -5.29 -10.19 -18.12
N GLN A 88 -4.74 -9.89 -16.95
CA GLN A 88 -3.30 -10.02 -16.70
C GLN A 88 -3.01 -10.74 -15.40
N GLN A 89 -1.96 -11.56 -15.39
CA GLN A 89 -1.39 -12.10 -14.16
C GLN A 89 -0.78 -10.95 -13.35
N LEU A 90 -1.31 -10.69 -12.15
CA LEU A 90 -0.86 -9.66 -11.22
C LEU A 90 -0.78 -10.25 -9.81
N ASP A 91 0.37 -10.06 -9.17
CA ASP A 91 0.73 -10.68 -7.90
C ASP A 91 1.04 -9.65 -6.80
N TYR A 92 1.56 -8.50 -7.18
CA TYR A 92 1.99 -7.45 -6.26
C TYR A 92 1.29 -6.14 -6.57
N ILE A 93 1.03 -5.36 -5.52
CA ILE A 93 0.39 -4.06 -5.58
C ILE A 93 1.15 -3.07 -4.70
N TYR A 94 1.28 -1.85 -5.20
CA TYR A 94 1.73 -0.70 -4.43
C TYR A 94 0.74 0.43 -4.68
N CYS A 95 0.14 0.95 -3.62
CA CYS A 95 -0.78 2.06 -3.71
C CYS A 95 -0.18 3.32 -3.09
N TYR A 96 -0.44 4.45 -3.72
CA TYR A 96 0.06 5.77 -3.35
C TYR A 96 -1.09 6.79 -3.36
N GLU A 97 -0.89 7.91 -2.67
CA GLU A 97 -1.87 9.00 -2.56
C GLU A 97 -3.27 8.57 -2.04
N PRO A 98 -3.36 7.82 -0.92
CA PRO A 98 -4.65 7.40 -0.36
C PRO A 98 -5.52 8.59 0.08
N SER A 99 -4.88 9.65 0.56
CA SER A 99 -5.49 10.91 0.96
C SER A 99 -5.38 11.97 -0.15
N GLY A 100 -5.71 11.61 -1.39
CA GLY A 100 -5.96 12.54 -2.50
C GLY A 100 -5.02 13.76 -2.55
N ALA A 101 -3.76 13.55 -2.92
CA ALA A 101 -2.78 14.63 -3.10
C ALA A 101 -3.06 15.46 -4.39
N TRP A 102 -4.27 15.95 -4.57
CA TRP A 102 -4.60 16.96 -5.58
C TRP A 102 -4.64 18.35 -4.96
N VAL A 103 -3.52 18.83 -4.40
CA VAL A 103 -3.41 20.25 -4.03
C VAL A 103 -2.07 20.91 -4.38
N ASN A 104 -0.93 20.22 -4.55
CA ASN A 104 0.37 20.94 -4.54
C ASN A 104 1.43 20.60 -5.60
N TYR A 105 1.10 19.97 -6.73
CA TYR A 105 2.05 19.90 -7.84
C TYR A 105 1.43 20.48 -9.12
N VAL A 106 1.67 21.78 -9.29
CA VAL A 106 1.51 22.50 -10.57
C VAL A 106 2.70 22.08 -11.44
N TRP A 107 2.41 21.50 -12.61
CA TRP A 107 3.39 21.23 -13.67
C TRP A 107 3.80 22.51 -14.39
#